data_AF-A0A956BAE9-F1
#
_entry.id   AF-A0A956BAE9-F1
#
_cell.length_a   1.000
_cell.length_b   1.000
_cell.length_c   1.000
_cell.angle_alpha   90.00
_cell.angle_beta   90.00
_cell.angle_gamma   90.00
#
_symmetry.space_group_name_H-M   'P 1'
#
loop_
_entity.id
_entity.type
_entity.pdbx_description
1 polymer ?
#
loop_
_entity_poly.entity_id
_entity_poly.type
_entity_poly.pdbx_seq_one_letter_code
_entity_poly.pdbx_strand_id
1 'polypeptide(L)'
;KVIERIGGRTEIPVDVRVICATHRDLPDLIQSGEFREDLYYRINEATIRVPPLRERQGDSLMLARAFLERFALQFKRPVKGFSPQAIEGVDAYDWPGNVRELENRVKRAVIMADGNQVSLEDLELPTEGAADRAEPFNLREVREKAESQAIRRALSRTDGNVSKTSELLGVTRPTLYNLMKKYGIGD
;
A
#
# COMPACT_ATOMS: atom_id res chain seq x y z
N LYS A 1 22.85 13.17 -25.54
CA LYS A 1 23.33 14.15 -24.53
C LYS A 1 24.85 14.05 -24.47
N VAL A 2 25.58 15.03 -23.91
CA VAL A 2 27.04 14.92 -23.71
C VAL A 2 27.37 15.12 -22.24
N ILE A 3 28.47 14.51 -21.78
CA ILE A 3 29.04 14.74 -20.44
C ILE A 3 30.51 15.10 -20.57
N GLU A 4 31.04 15.82 -19.60
CA GLU A 4 32.47 16.05 -19.45
C GLU A 4 32.95 15.40 -18.15
N ARG A 5 34.19 14.90 -18.16
CA ARG A 5 34.85 14.50 -16.92
C ARG A 5 35.13 15.74 -16.09
N ILE A 6 35.11 15.63 -14.76
CA ILE A 6 35.52 16.72 -13.88
C ILE A 6 36.98 17.10 -14.21
N GLY A 7 37.19 18.34 -14.65
CA GLY A 7 38.50 18.84 -15.09
C GLY A 7 38.88 18.52 -16.55
N GLY A 8 38.05 17.78 -17.28
CA GLY A 8 38.20 17.54 -18.71
C GLY A 8 37.48 18.59 -19.55
N ARG A 9 37.86 18.71 -20.83
CA ARG A 9 37.19 19.57 -21.84
C ARG A 9 36.66 18.80 -23.04
N THR A 10 36.68 17.47 -22.94
CA THR A 10 36.25 16.59 -24.02
C THR A 10 34.81 16.19 -23.74
N GLU A 11 33.92 16.61 -24.62
CA GLU A 11 32.53 16.16 -24.63
C GLU A 11 32.45 14.67 -24.99
N ILE A 12 31.76 13.90 -24.16
CA ILE A 12 31.54 12.46 -24.34
C ILE A 12 30.05 12.26 -24.67
N PRO A 13 29.69 11.81 -25.88
CA PRO A 13 28.30 11.53 -26.21
C PRO A 13 27.78 10.37 -25.35
N VAL A 14 26.59 10.57 -24.78
CA VAL A 14 25.87 9.59 -23.98
C VAL A 14 24.42 9.49 -24.44
N ASP A 15 23.95 8.25 -24.43
CA ASP A 15 22.55 7.91 -24.56
C ASP A 15 22.07 7.34 -23.23
N VAL A 16 21.14 8.05 -22.58
CA VAL A 16 20.71 7.75 -21.21
C VAL A 16 19.22 7.98 -21.04
N ARG A 17 18.58 7.06 -20.31
CA ARG A 17 17.23 7.22 -19.77
C ARG A 17 17.34 7.67 -18.32
N VAL A 18 16.78 8.83 -18.01
CA VAL A 18 16.78 9.37 -16.64
C VAL A 18 15.50 8.94 -15.94
N ILE A 19 15.63 8.36 -14.74
CA ILE A 19 14.50 8.02 -13.86
C ILE A 19 14.78 8.70 -12.52
N CYS A 20 13.84 9.53 -12.07
CA CYS A 20 13.93 10.29 -10.82
C CYS A 20 12.82 9.85 -9.86
N ALA A 21 13.07 9.92 -8.56
CA ALA A 21 12.07 9.72 -7.52
C ALA A 21 12.35 10.65 -6.35
N THR A 22 11.31 11.22 -5.76
CA THR A 22 11.41 12.10 -4.59
C THR A 22 10.18 11.93 -3.71
N HIS A 23 10.35 12.19 -2.41
CA HIS A 23 9.27 12.28 -1.43
C HIS A 23 8.89 13.73 -1.08
N ARG A 24 9.69 14.70 -1.55
CA ARG A 24 9.44 16.14 -1.36
C ARG A 24 8.54 16.65 -2.49
N ASP A 25 7.67 17.59 -2.16
CA ASP A 25 6.86 18.33 -3.13
C ASP A 25 7.76 19.29 -3.92
N LEU A 26 8.06 18.96 -5.18
CA LEU A 26 8.92 19.80 -6.01
C LEU A 26 8.31 21.17 -6.35
N PRO A 27 7.01 21.29 -6.69
CA PRO A 27 6.34 22.59 -6.79
C PRO A 27 6.60 23.52 -5.61
N ASP A 28 6.47 23.04 -4.37
CA ASP A 28 6.72 23.86 -3.18
C ASP A 28 8.20 24.29 -3.08
N LEU A 29 9.14 23.40 -3.42
CA LEU A 29 10.57 23.73 -3.42
C LEU A 29 10.97 24.71 -4.52
N ILE A 30 10.24 24.73 -5.63
CA ILE A 30 10.44 25.75 -6.67
C ILE A 30 10.00 27.11 -6.13
N GLN A 31 8.86 27.18 -5.44
CA GLN A 31 8.38 28.41 -4.83
C GLN A 31 9.32 28.95 -3.75
N SER A 32 9.95 28.06 -2.95
CA SER A 32 10.95 28.46 -1.95
C SER A 32 12.34 28.77 -2.51
N GLY A 33 12.57 28.56 -3.82
CA GLY A 33 13.87 28.74 -4.48
C GLY A 33 14.89 27.64 -4.17
N GLU A 34 14.49 26.58 -3.48
CA GLU A 34 15.34 25.41 -3.19
C GLU A 34 15.48 24.48 -4.40
N PHE A 35 14.57 24.56 -5.37
CA PHE A 35 14.59 23.74 -6.57
C PHE A 35 14.48 24.55 -7.86
N ARG A 36 15.26 24.12 -8.86
CA ARG A 36 15.34 24.77 -10.16
C ARG A 36 14.13 24.41 -11.03
N GLU A 37 13.36 25.42 -11.42
CA GLU A 37 12.19 25.28 -12.27
C GLU A 37 12.54 24.65 -13.64
N ASP A 38 13.65 25.07 -14.25
CA ASP A 38 14.09 24.56 -15.56
C ASP A 38 14.45 23.07 -15.53
N LEU A 39 14.95 22.57 -14.39
CA LEU A 39 15.21 21.15 -14.18
C LEU A 39 13.90 20.38 -13.98
N TYR A 40 12.95 20.94 -13.23
CA TYR A 40 11.65 20.31 -12.97
C TYR A 40 10.93 19.95 -14.27
N TYR A 41 10.79 20.91 -15.20
CA TYR A 41 10.13 20.65 -16.48
C TYR A 41 10.86 19.63 -17.37
N ARG A 42 12.18 19.44 -17.20
CA ARG A 42 12.95 18.43 -17.94
C ARG A 42 12.82 17.01 -17.39
N ILE A 43 12.46 16.87 -16.11
CA ILE A 43 12.33 15.56 -15.45
C ILE A 43 10.88 15.14 -15.22
N ASN A 44 9.94 16.09 -15.22
CA ASN A 44 8.52 15.88 -14.93
C ASN A 44 7.69 15.59 -16.21
N GLU A 45 8.30 14.98 -17.24
CA GLU A 45 7.62 14.69 -18.51
C GLU A 45 6.57 13.57 -18.35
N ALA A 46 6.85 12.57 -17.52
CA ALA A 46 5.91 11.52 -17.17
C ALA A 46 6.05 11.17 -15.68
N THR A 47 5.00 11.43 -14.91
CA THR A 47 5.03 11.30 -13.45
C THR A 47 4.11 10.20 -12.98
N ILE A 48 4.68 9.25 -12.24
CA ILE A 48 3.94 8.17 -11.58
C ILE A 48 3.82 8.54 -10.11
N ARG A 49 2.60 8.83 -9.67
CA ARG A 49 2.32 9.04 -8.24
C ARG A 49 2.20 7.68 -7.56
N VAL A 50 3.10 7.39 -6.62
CA VAL A 50 3.04 6.17 -5.83
C VAL A 50 2.12 6.42 -4.63
N PRO A 51 0.94 5.78 -4.55
CA PRO A 51 0.04 5.98 -3.42
C PRO A 51 0.63 5.35 -2.15
N PRO A 52 0.40 5.96 -0.97
CA PRO A 52 0.78 5.39 0.31
C PRO A 52 0.04 4.06 0.57
N LEU A 53 0.57 3.25 1.48
CA LEU A 53 0.04 1.90 1.71
C LEU A 53 -1.43 1.91 2.20
N ARG A 54 -1.84 2.92 2.99
CA ARG A 54 -3.24 3.10 3.44
C ARG A 54 -4.26 3.26 2.32
N GLU A 55 -3.86 3.79 1.16
CA GLU A 55 -4.73 3.95 0.00
C GLU A 55 -4.86 2.64 -0.80
N ARG A 56 -4.06 1.62 -0.45
CA ARG A 56 -3.97 0.31 -1.12
C ARG A 56 -4.53 -0.79 -0.22
N GLN A 57 -5.85 -0.74 0.02
CA GLN A 57 -6.52 -1.69 0.92
C GLN A 57 -6.29 -3.15 0.49
N GLY A 58 -5.88 -4.00 1.43
CA GLY A 58 -5.55 -5.41 1.19
C GLY A 58 -4.09 -5.69 0.79
N ASP A 59 -3.35 -4.69 0.28
CA ASP A 59 -1.93 -4.88 -0.07
C ASP A 59 -1.06 -5.06 1.18
N SER A 60 -1.43 -4.42 2.30
CA SER A 60 -0.70 -4.54 3.58
C SER A 60 -0.58 -5.99 4.03
N LEU A 61 -1.68 -6.74 4.02
CA LEU A 61 -1.66 -8.15 4.42
C LEU A 61 -0.90 -9.04 3.42
N MET A 62 -1.03 -8.78 2.12
CA MET A 62 -0.29 -9.51 1.09
C MET A 62 1.23 -9.32 1.25
N LEU A 63 1.66 -8.07 1.42
CA LEU A 63 3.06 -7.72 1.66
C LEU A 63 3.55 -8.30 2.98
N ALA A 64 2.73 -8.25 4.05
CA ALA A 64 3.07 -8.82 5.35
C ALA A 64 3.36 -10.32 5.25
N ARG A 65 2.53 -11.07 4.50
CA ARG A 65 2.74 -12.51 4.27
C ARG A 65 4.03 -12.79 3.50
N ALA A 66 4.29 -12.04 2.43
CA ALA A 66 5.52 -12.18 1.65
C ALA A 66 6.77 -11.90 2.51
N PHE A 67 6.72 -10.87 3.37
CA PHE A 67 7.79 -10.58 4.31
C PHE A 67 7.94 -11.67 5.37
N LEU A 68 6.85 -12.18 5.92
CA LEU A 68 6.87 -13.26 6.90
C LEU A 68 7.56 -14.50 6.32
N GLU A 69 7.16 -14.95 5.13
CA GLU A 69 7.77 -16.11 4.48
C GLU A 69 9.27 -15.90 4.25
N ARG A 70 9.65 -14.73 3.73
CA ARG A 70 11.05 -14.37 3.48
C ARG A 70 11.87 -14.38 4.76
N PHE A 71 11.37 -13.76 5.84
CA PHE A 71 12.09 -13.65 7.10
C PHE A 71 12.08 -14.94 7.91
N ALA A 72 10.99 -15.72 7.87
CA ALA A 72 10.93 -17.03 8.52
C ALA A 72 11.99 -17.96 7.94
N LEU A 73 12.16 -17.95 6.60
CA LEU A 73 13.23 -18.68 5.92
C LEU A 73 14.62 -18.15 6.29
N GLN A 74 14.81 -16.82 6.24
CA GLN A 74 16.09 -16.18 6.53
C GLN A 74 16.58 -16.46 7.96
N PHE A 75 15.69 -16.41 8.95
CA PHE A 75 16.02 -16.60 10.36
C PHE A 75 15.80 -18.03 10.86
N LYS A 76 15.40 -18.95 9.98
CA LYS A 76 15.10 -20.36 10.30
C LYS A 76 14.09 -20.49 11.45
N ARG A 77 13.08 -19.62 11.48
CA ARG A 77 12.02 -19.62 12.50
C ARG A 77 10.86 -20.51 12.02
N PRO A 78 10.16 -21.23 12.92
CA PRO A 78 9.05 -22.12 12.56
C PRO A 78 7.72 -21.37 12.31
N VAL A 79 7.75 -20.05 12.19
CA VAL A 79 6.58 -19.20 11.98
C VAL A 79 5.99 -19.45 10.59
N LYS A 80 4.69 -19.73 10.52
CA LYS A 80 3.95 -20.07 9.30
C LYS A 80 2.82 -19.11 8.95
N GLY A 81 2.55 -18.13 9.81
CA GLY A 81 1.46 -17.17 9.56
C GLY A 81 1.25 -16.18 10.69
N PHE A 82 0.13 -15.48 10.61
CA PHE A 82 -0.32 -14.49 11.58
C PHE A 82 -1.52 -15.03 12.35
N SER A 83 -1.68 -14.63 13.61
CA SER A 83 -2.92 -14.86 14.35
C SER A 83 -4.07 -14.03 13.74
N PRO A 84 -5.34 -14.40 13.97
CA PRO A 84 -6.48 -13.61 13.49
C PRO A 84 -6.43 -12.14 13.93
N GLN A 85 -6.05 -11.87 15.18
CA GLN A 85 -5.93 -10.50 15.69
C GLN A 85 -4.80 -9.72 14.99
N ALA A 86 -3.67 -10.38 14.69
CA ALA A 86 -2.59 -9.76 13.92
C ALA A 86 -3.03 -9.41 12.49
N ILE A 87 -3.81 -10.27 11.84
CA ILE A 87 -4.36 -10.00 10.50
C ILE A 87 -5.24 -8.75 10.53
N GLU A 88 -6.16 -8.67 11.50
CA GLU A 88 -7.03 -7.52 11.67
C GLU A 88 -6.23 -6.25 11.98
N GLY A 89 -5.23 -6.33 12.85
CA GLY A 89 -4.34 -5.21 13.15
C GLY A 89 -3.57 -4.71 11.94
N VAL A 90 -3.04 -5.61 11.11
CA VAL A 90 -2.30 -5.26 9.89
C VAL A 90 -3.19 -4.57 8.85
N ASP A 91 -4.43 -5.01 8.72
CA ASP A 91 -5.41 -4.40 7.81
C ASP A 91 -5.97 -3.08 8.37
N ALA A 92 -6.02 -2.94 9.69
CA ALA A 92 -6.56 -1.78 10.37
C ALA A 92 -5.58 -0.61 10.51
N TYR A 93 -4.29 -0.88 10.53
CA TYR A 93 -3.28 0.13 10.79
C TYR A 93 -2.99 1.00 9.56
N ASP A 94 -2.82 2.31 9.75
CA ASP A 94 -2.63 3.28 8.66
C ASP A 94 -1.24 3.26 8.02
N TRP A 95 -0.29 2.55 8.62
CA TRP A 95 1.08 2.42 8.12
C TRP A 95 1.72 3.77 7.74
N PRO A 96 1.87 4.72 8.69
CA PRO A 96 2.43 6.04 8.40
C PRO A 96 3.84 5.99 7.79
N GLY A 97 4.65 4.98 8.14
CA GLY A 97 5.94 4.72 7.51
C GLY A 97 5.88 3.88 6.23
N ASN A 98 4.70 3.69 5.65
CA ASN A 98 4.42 2.89 4.45
C ASN A 98 4.95 1.44 4.57
N VAL A 99 5.33 0.86 3.43
CA VAL A 99 5.84 -0.53 3.31
C VAL A 99 7.08 -0.78 4.17
N ARG A 100 7.93 0.24 4.40
CA ARG A 100 9.14 0.07 5.23
C ARG A 100 8.81 -0.18 6.69
N GLU A 101 7.82 0.52 7.23
CA GLU A 101 7.37 0.26 8.59
C GLU A 101 6.80 -1.16 8.71
N LEU A 102 5.95 -1.56 7.77
CA LEU A 102 5.41 -2.91 7.70
C LEU A 102 6.51 -3.97 7.66
N GLU A 103 7.49 -3.80 6.76
CA GLU A 103 8.63 -4.71 6.63
C GLU A 103 9.40 -4.84 7.95
N ASN A 104 9.71 -3.72 8.60
CA ASN A 104 10.47 -3.70 9.85
C ASN A 104 9.71 -4.35 11.01
N ARG A 105 8.40 -4.07 11.14
CA ARG A 105 7.56 -4.68 12.18
C ARG A 105 7.44 -6.19 11.97
N VAL A 106 7.15 -6.64 10.74
CA VAL A 106 7.08 -8.08 10.43
C VAL A 106 8.42 -8.78 10.66
N LYS A 107 9.54 -8.15 10.26
CA LYS A 107 10.88 -8.68 10.51
C LYS A 107 11.13 -8.92 12.01
N ARG A 108 10.81 -7.93 12.84
CA ARG A 108 10.96 -8.02 14.30
C ARG A 108 10.03 -9.08 14.88
N ALA A 109 8.78 -9.08 14.46
CA ALA A 109 7.79 -10.05 14.89
C ALA A 109 8.22 -11.49 14.61
N VAL A 110 8.79 -11.77 13.44
CA VAL A 110 9.32 -13.12 13.12
C VAL A 110 10.47 -13.54 14.06
N ILE A 111 11.31 -12.59 14.46
CA ILE A 111 12.43 -12.85 15.39
C ILE A 111 11.89 -13.13 16.80
N MET A 112 10.89 -12.37 17.24
CA MET A 112 10.35 -12.43 18.60
C MET A 112 9.27 -13.49 18.81
N ALA A 113 8.55 -13.90 17.76
CA ALA A 113 7.37 -14.74 17.90
C ALA A 113 7.68 -16.08 18.59
N ASP A 114 7.11 -16.28 19.77
CA ASP A 114 7.22 -17.51 20.54
C ASP A 114 6.19 -18.55 20.04
N GLY A 115 6.39 -19.04 18.82
CA GLY A 115 5.53 -20.07 18.24
C GLY A 115 5.56 -20.20 16.73
N ASN A 116 4.48 -20.77 16.20
CA ASN A 116 4.27 -20.95 14.75
C ASN A 116 3.49 -19.80 14.11
N GLN A 117 3.05 -18.81 14.89
CA GLN A 117 2.28 -17.67 14.42
C GLN A 117 2.80 -16.38 15.04
N VAL A 118 2.78 -15.31 14.25
CA VAL A 118 3.01 -13.93 14.72
C VAL A 118 1.71 -13.38 15.29
N SER A 119 1.77 -12.95 16.55
CA SER A 119 0.67 -12.30 17.26
C SER A 119 0.63 -10.78 17.00
N LEU A 120 -0.44 -10.13 17.46
CA LEU A 120 -0.57 -8.67 17.37
C LEU A 120 0.49 -7.96 18.23
N GLU A 121 0.83 -8.55 19.37
CA GLU A 121 1.83 -8.04 20.31
C GLU A 121 3.23 -8.07 19.68
N ASP A 122 3.56 -9.15 18.96
CA ASP A 122 4.84 -9.29 18.23
C ASP A 122 5.03 -8.20 17.16
N LEU A 123 3.93 -7.70 16.58
CA LEU A 123 3.93 -6.59 15.62
C LEU A 123 3.97 -5.21 16.28
N GLU A 124 3.82 -5.15 17.60
CA GLU A 124 3.73 -3.92 18.42
C GLU A 124 2.69 -2.93 17.88
N LEU A 125 1.64 -3.43 17.24
CA LEU A 125 0.58 -2.57 16.71
C LEU A 125 -0.29 -2.09 17.87
N PRO A 126 -0.64 -0.79 17.92
CA PRO A 126 -1.50 -0.28 18.98
C PRO A 126 -2.85 -0.98 18.93
N THR A 127 -3.22 -1.62 20.04
CA THR A 127 -4.55 -2.20 20.27
C THR A 127 -5.64 -1.12 20.32
N GLU A 128 -5.26 0.13 20.58
CA GLU A 128 -6.17 1.26 20.80
C GLU A 128 -6.76 1.87 19.51
N GLY A 129 -6.30 1.45 18.33
CA GLY A 129 -6.90 1.86 17.04
C GLY A 129 -8.23 1.18 16.71
N ALA A 130 -8.66 0.19 17.50
CA ALA A 130 -9.97 -0.43 17.38
C ALA A 130 -11.07 0.37 18.11
N ALA A 131 -10.72 1.27 19.04
CA ALA A 131 -11.68 1.99 19.87
C ALA A 131 -12.24 3.27 19.23
N ASP A 132 -11.59 3.84 18.21
CA ASP A 132 -12.05 5.07 17.54
C ASP A 132 -12.59 4.84 16.12
N ARG A 133 -12.78 3.57 15.74
CA ARG A 133 -13.81 3.25 14.75
C ARG A 133 -15.13 3.40 15.48
N ALA A 134 -15.74 4.58 15.39
CA ALA A 134 -17.12 4.81 15.82
C ALA A 134 -17.91 3.53 15.54
N GLU A 135 -18.32 2.84 16.62
CA GLU A 135 -19.22 1.71 16.50
C GLU A 135 -20.35 2.20 15.63
N PRO A 136 -20.66 1.50 14.52
CA PRO A 136 -21.65 1.98 13.57
C PRO A 136 -22.92 2.28 14.34
N PHE A 137 -23.30 3.56 14.37
CA PHE A 137 -24.34 4.06 15.27
C PHE A 137 -25.71 3.45 14.91
N ASN A 138 -25.82 2.92 13.69
CA ASN A 138 -27.01 2.32 13.15
C ASN A 138 -26.67 1.14 12.20
N LEU A 139 -27.66 0.28 11.99
CA LEU A 139 -27.56 -0.89 11.10
C LEU A 139 -27.25 -0.52 9.64
N ARG A 140 -27.56 0.72 9.23
CA ARG A 140 -27.27 1.19 7.88
C ARG A 140 -25.76 1.33 7.66
N GLU A 141 -25.03 1.91 8.61
CA GLU A 141 -23.57 2.02 8.53
C GLU A 141 -22.86 0.67 8.57
N VAL A 142 -23.36 -0.28 9.37
CA VAL A 142 -22.88 -1.67 9.38
C VAL A 142 -22.99 -2.27 7.98
N ARG A 143 -24.18 -2.15 7.39
CA ARG A 143 -24.48 -2.72 6.08
C ARG A 143 -23.68 -2.05 4.97
N GLU A 144 -23.53 -0.73 5.01
CA GLU A 144 -22.72 0.01 4.03
C GLU A 144 -21.23 -0.37 4.09
N LYS A 145 -20.66 -0.50 5.30
CA LYS A 145 -19.29 -1.00 5.49
C LYS A 145 -19.15 -2.43 4.96
N ALA A 146 -20.05 -3.33 5.35
CA ALA A 146 -20.02 -4.73 4.92
C ALA A 146 -20.18 -4.90 3.39
N GLU A 147 -21.13 -4.18 2.79
CA GLU A 147 -21.36 -4.18 1.33
C GLU A 147 -20.12 -3.67 0.59
N SER A 148 -19.54 -2.54 1.01
CA SER A 148 -18.34 -1.98 0.37
C SER A 148 -17.11 -2.90 0.50
N GLN A 149 -16.95 -3.57 1.64
CA GLN A 149 -15.87 -4.54 1.86
C GLN A 149 -16.04 -5.80 0.99
N ALA A 150 -17.26 -6.33 0.89
CA ALA A 150 -17.55 -7.48 0.05
C ALA A 150 -17.23 -7.19 -1.44
N ILE A 151 -17.61 -6.00 -1.92
CA ILE A 151 -17.36 -5.57 -3.30
C ILE A 151 -15.86 -5.46 -3.59
N ARG A 152 -15.09 -4.78 -2.72
CA ARG A 152 -13.64 -4.65 -2.90
C ARG A 152 -12.92 -6.00 -2.91
N ARG A 153 -13.30 -6.91 -2.00
CA ARG A 153 -12.74 -8.28 -1.95
C ARG A 153 -13.04 -9.08 -3.20
N ALA A 154 -14.26 -8.99 -3.71
CA ALA A 154 -14.65 -9.69 -4.93
C ALA A 154 -13.91 -9.14 -6.16
N LEU A 155 -13.80 -7.81 -6.30
CA LEU A 155 -13.06 -7.17 -7.39
C LEU A 155 -11.58 -7.58 -7.40
N SER A 156 -10.95 -7.61 -6.22
CA SER A 156 -9.55 -8.05 -6.07
C SER A 156 -9.34 -9.50 -6.50
N ARG A 157 -10.28 -10.41 -6.19
CA ARG A 157 -10.20 -11.83 -6.58
C ARG A 157 -10.43 -12.08 -8.06
N THR A 158 -11.05 -11.14 -8.77
CA THR A 158 -11.42 -11.27 -10.18
C THR A 158 -10.65 -10.30 -11.08
N ASP A 159 -9.54 -9.74 -10.59
CA ASP A 159 -8.69 -8.77 -11.31
C ASP A 159 -9.48 -7.61 -11.93
N GLY A 160 -10.46 -7.08 -11.20
CA GLY A 160 -11.31 -5.97 -11.67
C GLY A 160 -12.36 -6.35 -12.72
N ASN A 161 -12.53 -7.63 -13.06
CA ASN A 161 -13.56 -8.06 -14.00
C ASN A 161 -14.96 -8.00 -13.37
N VAL A 162 -15.66 -6.88 -13.61
CA VAL A 162 -17.00 -6.58 -13.08
C VAL A 162 -18.02 -7.69 -13.37
N SER A 163 -17.91 -8.39 -14.50
CA SER A 163 -18.82 -9.49 -14.84
C SER A 163 -18.65 -10.66 -13.87
N LYS A 164 -17.41 -11.13 -13.70
CA LYS A 164 -17.08 -12.20 -12.75
C LYS A 164 -17.32 -11.79 -11.30
N THR A 165 -17.06 -10.52 -10.96
CA THR A 165 -17.35 -9.97 -9.64
C THR A 165 -18.84 -10.04 -9.31
N SER A 166 -19.71 -9.66 -10.26
CA SER A 166 -21.16 -9.67 -10.05
C SER A 166 -21.71 -11.10 -9.82
N GLU A 167 -21.19 -12.07 -10.58
CA GLU A 167 -21.51 -13.49 -10.40
C GLU A 167 -21.02 -14.01 -9.05
N LEU A 168 -19.79 -13.66 -8.64
CA LEU A 168 -19.22 -14.07 -7.36
C LEU A 168 -19.97 -13.50 -6.16
N LEU A 169 -20.50 -12.28 -6.29
CA LEU A 169 -21.29 -11.61 -5.26
C LEU A 169 -22.78 -12.00 -5.30
N GLY A 170 -23.22 -12.76 -6.30
CA GLY A 170 -24.62 -13.16 -6.47
C GLY A 170 -25.56 -11.98 -6.79
N VAL A 171 -25.05 -10.93 -7.44
CA VAL A 171 -25.83 -9.74 -7.82
C VAL A 171 -25.78 -9.51 -9.33
N THR A 172 -26.74 -8.74 -9.85
CA THR A 172 -26.71 -8.36 -11.27
C THR A 172 -25.64 -7.30 -11.54
N ARG A 173 -25.10 -7.23 -12.77
CA ARG A 173 -24.12 -6.21 -13.17
C ARG A 173 -24.61 -4.77 -12.92
N PRO A 174 -25.85 -4.38 -13.27
CA PRO A 174 -26.36 -3.04 -12.95
C PRO A 174 -26.38 -2.74 -11.45
N THR A 175 -26.74 -3.73 -10.62
CA THR A 175 -26.70 -3.58 -9.16
C THR A 175 -25.28 -3.35 -8.66
N LEU A 176 -24.31 -4.10 -9.18
CA LEU A 176 -22.90 -3.93 -8.83
C LEU A 176 -22.38 -2.54 -9.23
N TYR A 177 -22.67 -2.05 -10.44
CA TYR A 177 -22.31 -0.69 -10.88
C TYR A 177 -22.90 0.39 -9.96
N ASN A 178 -24.17 0.24 -9.56
CA ASN A 178 -24.81 1.18 -8.64
C ASN A 178 -24.16 1.17 -7.26
N LEU A 179 -23.79 0.00 -6.74
CA LEU A 179 -23.09 -0.12 -5.46
C LEU A 179 -21.66 0.43 -5.54
N MET A 180 -20.94 0.14 -6.63
CA MET A 180 -19.62 0.68 -6.93
C MET A 180 -19.65 2.21 -6.95
N LYS A 181 -20.59 2.81 -7.68
CA LYS A 181 -20.80 4.26 -7.71
C LYS A 181 -21.18 4.83 -6.34
N LYS A 182 -22.08 4.15 -5.61
CA LYS A 182 -22.52 4.56 -4.26
C LYS A 182 -21.35 4.62 -3.27
N TYR A 183 -20.39 3.71 -3.38
CA TYR A 183 -19.25 3.60 -2.46
C TYR A 183 -17.93 4.16 -3.00
N GLY A 184 -17.94 4.79 -4.18
CA GLY A 184 -16.73 5.33 -4.82
C GLY A 184 -15.68 4.25 -5.13
N ILE A 185 -16.13 3.07 -5.56
CA ILE A 185 -15.27 1.92 -5.89
C ILE A 185 -15.21 1.80 -7.41
N GLY A 186 -14.09 2.17 -8.02
CA GLY A 186 -13.89 2.18 -9.48
C GLY A 186 -14.39 3.47 -10.13
N ASP A 187 -13.60 3.98 -11.09
CA ASP A 187 -14.00 5.02 -12.04
C ASP A 187 -14.80 4.39 -13.20
#